data_AF-A0A1Z4F0D9-F1
#
_entry.id   AF-A0A1Z4F0D9-F1
#
_cell.length_a   1.000
_cell.length_b   1.000
_cell.length_c   1.000
_cell.angle_alpha   90.00
_cell.angle_beta   90.00
_cell.angle_gamma   90.00
#
_symmetry.space_group_name_H-M   'P 1'
#
loop_
_entity.id
_entity.type
_entity.pdbx_description
1 polymer ?
#
loop_
_entity_poly.entity_id
_entity_poly.type
_entity_poly.pdbx_seq_one_letter_code
_entity_poly.pdbx_strand_id
1 'polypeptide(L)'
;MKSRVALSVCASVALLCATTVSAGSAAAEPPSGFPDISGLPTVESRQYFSVKVYRFATPDCVLCESAGWNPYFQWTCIGPKGSGSAQLDLGSYARNNGTPATAGESQGNPDLSRVPVLPGNRQVRIAAPVHNDDGSQTTLTCATPAPKTTACLVDDLRGTHGFVLSPERNWAF
;
A
#
# COMPACT_ATOMS: atom_id res chain seq x y z
N MET A 1 8.32 -67.47 44.03
CA MET A 1 8.02 -66.73 45.27
C MET A 1 9.02 -65.59 45.41
N LYS A 2 8.53 -64.35 45.62
CA LYS A 2 9.15 -63.17 46.30
C LYS A 2 10.59 -62.77 45.92
N SER A 3 10.99 -61.50 45.84
CA SER A 3 10.34 -60.19 45.87
C SER A 3 11.44 -59.16 45.53
N ARG A 4 11.02 -58.10 44.83
CA ARG A 4 11.55 -56.73 44.67
C ARG A 4 12.85 -56.33 45.41
N VAL A 5 13.73 -55.61 44.69
CA VAL A 5 14.39 -54.38 45.16
C VAL A 5 14.54 -53.41 43.96
N ALA A 6 14.28 -52.13 44.22
CA ALA A 6 14.25 -51.00 43.28
C ALA A 6 15.51 -50.10 43.39
N LEU A 7 15.50 -49.00 42.62
CA LEU A 7 16.50 -47.91 42.42
C LEU A 7 17.46 -48.18 41.26
N SER A 8 17.72 -47.26 40.31
CA SER A 8 17.75 -45.81 40.42
C SER A 8 17.48 -45.09 39.09
N VAL A 9 17.02 -43.86 39.24
CA VAL A 9 16.76 -42.74 38.33
C VAL A 9 17.85 -42.51 37.27
N CYS A 10 17.44 -42.24 36.03
CA CYS A 10 18.08 -41.25 35.14
C CYS A 10 17.02 -40.70 34.17
N ALA A 11 16.38 -39.60 34.58
CA ALA A 11 15.54 -38.79 33.72
C ALA A 11 16.41 -38.12 32.64
N SER A 12 16.15 -38.39 31.37
CA SER A 12 16.71 -37.65 30.25
C SER A 12 15.54 -37.03 29.48
N VAL A 13 15.18 -35.80 29.83
CA VAL A 13 14.22 -34.98 29.08
C VAL A 13 14.92 -34.58 27.79
N ALA A 14 14.58 -35.24 26.68
CA ALA A 14 14.98 -34.78 25.35
C ALA A 14 14.24 -33.47 25.06
N LEU A 15 14.98 -32.36 25.11
CA LEU A 15 14.52 -31.03 24.70
C LEU A 15 14.06 -31.12 23.23
N LEU A 16 12.76 -30.99 22.98
CA LEU A 16 12.26 -30.70 21.64
C LEU A 16 12.69 -29.27 21.29
N CYS A 17 13.65 -29.12 20.39
CA CYS A 17 13.90 -27.87 19.69
C CYS A 17 12.71 -27.59 18.76
N ALA A 18 11.66 -26.96 19.30
CA ALA A 18 10.63 -26.34 18.48
C ALA A 18 11.27 -25.15 17.77
N THR A 19 11.72 -25.36 16.54
CA THR A 19 11.99 -24.26 15.60
C THR A 19 10.65 -23.58 15.35
N THR A 20 10.40 -22.46 16.03
CA THR A 20 9.33 -21.54 15.64
C THR A 20 9.71 -20.98 14.28
N VAL A 21 9.25 -21.62 13.22
CA VAL A 21 9.15 -20.98 11.91
C VAL A 21 8.23 -19.79 12.12
N SER A 22 8.82 -18.60 12.22
CA SER A 22 8.09 -17.35 12.15
C SER A 22 7.45 -17.33 10.77
N ALA A 23 6.20 -17.76 10.70
CA ALA A 23 5.35 -17.45 9.56
C ALA A 23 5.23 -15.92 9.58
N GLY A 24 6.01 -15.26 8.72
CA GLY A 24 5.83 -13.83 8.47
C GLY A 24 4.35 -13.62 8.17
N SER A 25 3.73 -12.67 8.87
CA SER A 25 2.34 -12.29 8.65
C SER A 25 2.13 -12.12 7.16
N ALA A 26 1.32 -12.98 6.56
CA ALA A 26 0.94 -12.84 5.16
C ALA A 26 0.25 -11.48 5.03
N ALA A 27 0.78 -10.64 4.16
CA ALA A 27 0.18 -9.36 3.82
C ALA A 27 -1.27 -9.60 3.38
N ALA A 28 -2.20 -8.75 3.82
CA ALA A 28 -3.62 -8.99 3.56
C ALA A 28 -3.89 -8.85 2.07
N GLU A 29 -4.56 -9.84 1.46
CA GLU A 29 -4.89 -9.74 0.03
C GLU A 29 -5.83 -8.54 -0.23
N PRO A 30 -5.65 -7.76 -1.31
CA PRO A 30 -6.58 -6.69 -1.66
C PRO A 30 -8.03 -7.22 -1.73
N PRO A 31 -9.03 -6.40 -1.37
CA PRO A 31 -10.42 -6.82 -1.37
C PRO A 31 -10.88 -7.23 -2.78
N SER A 32 -11.86 -8.15 -2.83
CA SER A 32 -12.43 -8.64 -4.07
C SER A 32 -12.90 -7.49 -4.97
N GLY A 33 -12.43 -7.47 -6.22
CA GLY A 33 -12.74 -6.42 -7.19
C GLY A 33 -11.72 -5.28 -7.25
N PHE A 34 -10.66 -5.31 -6.42
CA PHE A 34 -9.47 -4.51 -6.68
C PHE A 34 -8.81 -4.98 -8.00
N PRO A 35 -8.42 -4.07 -8.92
CA PRO A 35 -7.74 -4.46 -10.16
C PRO A 35 -6.43 -5.18 -9.87
N ASP A 36 -6.14 -6.27 -10.58
CA ASP A 36 -4.82 -6.88 -10.50
C ASP A 36 -3.78 -5.97 -11.15
N ILE A 37 -2.95 -5.33 -10.31
CA ILE A 37 -1.85 -4.46 -10.73
C ILE A 37 -0.50 -5.16 -10.68
N SER A 38 -0.42 -6.36 -10.08
CA SER A 38 0.84 -7.05 -9.78
C SER A 38 1.63 -7.44 -11.04
N GLY A 39 0.91 -7.73 -12.13
CA GLY A 39 1.48 -8.05 -13.44
C GLY A 39 1.85 -6.84 -14.32
N LEU A 40 1.59 -5.61 -13.87
CA LEU A 40 1.84 -4.43 -14.69
C LEU A 40 3.33 -4.08 -14.72
N PRO A 41 3.89 -3.69 -15.88
CA PRO A 41 5.26 -3.22 -15.95
C PRO A 41 5.47 -1.97 -15.09
N THR A 42 6.51 -2.04 -14.25
CA THR A 42 6.85 -0.98 -13.31
C THR A 42 7.70 0.08 -13.99
N VAL A 43 7.36 1.34 -13.77
CA VAL A 43 8.16 2.49 -14.21
C VAL A 43 8.90 3.11 -13.02
N GLU A 44 10.05 3.73 -13.30
CA GLU A 44 10.90 4.36 -12.28
C GLU A 44 10.18 5.52 -11.59
N SER A 45 10.10 5.50 -10.25
CA SER A 45 9.40 6.54 -9.50
C SER A 45 10.12 7.89 -9.49
N ARG A 46 11.44 7.90 -9.71
CA ARG A 46 12.27 9.11 -9.74
C ARG A 46 11.84 10.11 -10.81
N GLN A 47 11.26 9.66 -11.92
CA GLN A 47 10.78 10.56 -12.98
C GLN A 47 9.54 11.37 -12.56
N TYR A 48 8.85 10.94 -11.51
CA TYR A 48 7.68 11.60 -10.94
C TYR A 48 8.01 12.44 -9.70
N PHE A 49 9.28 12.49 -9.30
CA PHE A 49 9.73 13.25 -8.13
C PHE A 49 10.31 14.61 -8.55
N SER A 50 9.72 15.69 -8.07
CA SER A 50 10.21 17.05 -8.32
C SER A 50 9.99 17.94 -7.10
N VAL A 51 11.05 18.66 -6.71
CA VAL A 51 11.02 19.64 -5.60
C VAL A 51 10.25 19.10 -4.39
N LYS A 52 10.71 17.95 -3.87
CA LYS A 52 10.14 17.32 -2.65
C LYS A 52 8.73 16.72 -2.78
N VAL A 53 8.16 16.66 -3.97
CA VAL A 53 6.82 16.13 -4.22
C VAL A 53 6.89 15.05 -5.29
N TYR A 54 6.26 13.90 -5.01
CA TYR A 54 5.89 12.94 -6.06
C TYR A 54 4.60 13.42 -6.71
N ARG A 55 4.57 13.48 -8.03
CA ARG A 55 3.34 13.74 -8.78
C ARG A 55 3.36 13.10 -10.16
N PHE A 56 2.22 12.59 -10.61
CA PHE A 56 2.01 12.18 -11.98
C PHE A 56 0.58 12.43 -12.42
N ALA A 57 0.37 12.52 -13.72
CA ALA A 57 -0.94 12.51 -14.33
C ALA A 57 -1.21 11.14 -14.96
N THR A 58 -2.46 10.72 -15.03
CA THR A 58 -2.87 9.57 -15.85
C THR A 58 -3.30 10.03 -17.25
N PRO A 59 -3.39 9.13 -18.24
CA PRO A 59 -3.91 9.47 -19.57
C PRO A 59 -5.34 10.01 -19.54
N ASP A 60 -6.09 9.70 -18.48
CA ASP A 60 -7.49 10.08 -18.29
C ASP A 60 -7.65 11.33 -17.39
N CYS A 61 -6.61 12.17 -17.33
CA CYS A 61 -6.62 13.45 -16.63
C CYS A 61 -6.77 13.37 -15.10
N VAL A 62 -6.36 12.27 -14.47
CA VAL A 62 -6.26 12.17 -13.01
C VAL A 62 -4.87 12.67 -12.58
N LEU A 63 -4.82 13.71 -11.76
CA LEU A 63 -3.59 14.16 -11.10
C LEU A 63 -3.43 13.42 -9.78
N CYS A 64 -2.34 12.69 -9.63
CA CYS A 64 -1.95 12.09 -8.36
C CYS A 64 -0.70 12.78 -7.81
N GLU A 65 -0.75 13.23 -6.57
CA GLU A 65 0.36 13.95 -5.94
C GLU A 65 0.49 13.66 -4.44
N SER A 66 1.72 13.79 -3.95
CA SER A 66 2.02 13.74 -2.53
C SER A 66 1.99 15.12 -1.89
N ALA A 67 1.53 15.20 -0.65
CA ALA A 67 1.71 16.36 0.21
C ALA A 67 2.38 15.96 1.52
N GLY A 68 3.09 16.91 2.15
CA GLY A 68 3.73 16.68 3.43
C GLY A 68 4.98 15.79 3.40
N TRP A 69 5.43 15.45 4.60
CA TRP A 69 6.65 14.68 4.91
C TRP A 69 6.37 13.84 6.15
N ASN A 70 7.26 12.91 6.53
CA ASN A 70 7.15 12.22 7.83
C ASN A 70 6.90 13.24 8.96
N PRO A 71 5.85 13.11 9.80
CA PRO A 71 4.86 12.02 9.90
C PRO A 71 3.48 12.31 9.30
N TYR A 72 3.35 13.27 8.39
CA TYR A 72 2.11 13.76 7.78
C TYR A 72 2.09 13.63 6.25
N PHE A 73 2.66 12.55 5.71
CA PHE A 73 2.64 12.35 4.26
C PHE A 73 1.25 11.90 3.80
N GLN A 74 0.74 12.56 2.78
CA GLN A 74 -0.55 12.27 2.16
C GLN A 74 -0.36 12.03 0.68
N TRP A 75 -1.21 11.19 0.11
CA TRP A 75 -1.27 10.92 -1.32
C TRP A 75 -2.68 11.15 -1.82
N THR A 76 -2.85 12.02 -2.82
CA THR A 76 -4.16 12.41 -3.32
C THR A 76 -4.21 12.22 -4.82
N CYS A 77 -5.28 11.61 -5.33
CA CYS A 77 -5.59 11.55 -6.76
C CYS A 77 -6.90 12.30 -7.03
N ILE A 78 -6.89 13.23 -7.98
CA ILE A 78 -8.04 14.08 -8.33
C ILE A 78 -8.21 14.04 -9.84
N GLY A 79 -9.36 13.56 -10.32
CA GLY A 79 -9.76 13.65 -11.73
C GLY A 79 -10.51 14.94 -12.05
N PRO A 80 -10.97 15.11 -13.31
CA PRO A 80 -11.82 16.23 -13.71
C PRO A 80 -13.08 16.36 -12.84
N LYS A 81 -13.69 17.54 -12.82
CA LYS A 81 -14.92 17.79 -12.06
C LYS A 81 -16.02 16.78 -12.44
N GLY A 82 -16.65 16.17 -11.44
CA GLY A 82 -17.68 15.13 -11.63
C GLY A 82 -17.12 13.71 -11.85
N SER A 83 -15.80 13.55 -11.88
CA SER A 83 -15.15 12.23 -11.84
C SER A 83 -14.77 11.84 -10.41
N GLY A 84 -13.78 10.98 -10.24
CA GLY A 84 -13.31 10.53 -8.94
C GLY A 84 -12.24 11.42 -8.30
N SER A 85 -12.25 11.46 -6.98
CA SER A 85 -11.13 11.89 -6.15
C SER A 85 -10.89 10.87 -5.05
N ALA A 86 -9.64 10.70 -4.63
CA ALA A 86 -9.29 9.84 -3.52
C ALA A 86 -8.06 10.38 -2.78
N GLN A 87 -7.96 10.02 -1.51
CA GLN A 87 -6.85 10.41 -0.64
C GLN A 87 -6.43 9.24 0.26
N LEU A 88 -5.13 9.06 0.43
CA LEU A 88 -4.47 8.16 1.38
C LEU A 88 -3.66 8.99 2.38
N ASP A 89 -4.00 8.95 3.67
CA ASP A 89 -3.21 9.57 4.73
C ASP A 89 -2.18 8.57 5.26
N LEU A 90 -1.04 8.46 4.57
CA LEU A 90 0.02 7.51 4.90
C LEU A 90 0.69 7.84 6.24
N GLY A 91 0.67 9.11 6.67
CA GLY A 91 1.19 9.52 7.97
C GLY A 91 0.34 9.03 9.14
N SER A 92 -0.98 9.12 9.03
CA SER A 92 -1.91 8.58 10.03
C SER A 92 -1.97 7.05 10.00
N TYR A 93 -1.97 6.46 8.80
CA TYR A 93 -1.83 5.01 8.61
C TYR A 93 -0.57 4.49 9.28
N ALA A 94 0.57 5.15 9.05
CA ALA A 94 1.85 4.66 9.57
C ALA A 94 1.94 4.64 11.10
N ARG A 95 1.31 5.61 11.78
CA ARG A 95 1.42 5.79 13.24
C ARG A 95 0.39 4.99 14.04
N ASN A 96 -0.85 4.93 13.54
CA ASN A 96 -1.97 4.46 14.36
C ASN A 96 -2.78 3.35 13.70
N ASN A 97 -2.33 2.84 12.53
CA ASN A 97 -3.19 2.07 11.63
C ASN A 97 -4.53 2.79 11.37
N GLY A 98 -4.47 4.12 11.31
CA GLY A 98 -5.61 5.04 11.32
C GLY A 98 -6.14 5.38 9.93
N THR A 99 -7.09 6.31 9.89
CA THR A 99 -8.07 6.57 8.82
C THR A 99 -7.62 6.16 7.41
N PRO A 100 -8.18 5.06 6.86
CA PRO A 100 -7.80 4.49 5.57
C PRO A 100 -8.19 5.42 4.42
N ALA A 101 -7.87 5.00 3.20
CA ALA A 101 -8.17 5.76 2.01
C ALA A 101 -9.62 6.31 2.03
N THR A 102 -9.80 7.51 1.48
CA THR A 102 -11.13 8.05 1.19
C THR A 102 -11.29 8.18 -0.32
N ALA A 103 -12.52 8.02 -0.80
CA ALA A 103 -12.86 8.23 -2.20
C ALA A 103 -14.19 9.00 -2.30
N GLY A 104 -14.33 9.83 -3.33
CA GLY A 104 -15.52 10.66 -3.53
C GLY A 104 -15.52 11.31 -4.91
N GLU A 105 -16.40 12.29 -5.09
CA GLU A 105 -16.51 13.04 -6.36
C GLU A 105 -15.56 14.22 -6.38
N SER A 106 -14.80 14.37 -7.47
CA SER A 106 -13.93 15.52 -7.67
C SER A 106 -14.75 16.80 -7.89
N GLN A 107 -14.44 17.84 -7.12
CA GLN A 107 -15.12 19.14 -7.17
C GLN A 107 -14.45 20.14 -8.12
N GLY A 108 -13.28 19.81 -8.66
CA GLY A 108 -12.46 20.73 -9.46
C GLY A 108 -11.74 20.04 -10.62
N ASN A 109 -11.11 20.83 -11.47
CA ASN A 109 -10.25 20.32 -12.53
C ASN A 109 -8.79 20.48 -12.11
N PRO A 110 -8.00 19.40 -12.07
CA PRO A 110 -6.58 19.50 -11.71
C PRO A 110 -5.79 20.25 -12.79
N ASP A 111 -4.76 21.01 -12.38
CA ASP A 111 -3.77 21.55 -13.31
C ASP A 111 -2.74 20.46 -13.66
N LEU A 112 -2.75 20.03 -14.91
CA LEU A 112 -1.85 18.99 -15.44
C LEU A 112 -0.60 19.58 -16.09
N SER A 113 -0.43 20.91 -16.05
CA SER A 113 0.68 21.59 -16.68
C SER A 113 2.01 21.11 -16.12
N ARG A 114 2.88 20.60 -17.00
CA ARG A 114 4.23 20.11 -16.65
C ARG A 114 4.22 18.93 -15.66
N VAL A 115 3.09 18.22 -15.55
CA VAL A 115 3.01 17.00 -14.75
C VAL A 115 3.40 15.82 -15.64
N PRO A 116 4.43 15.02 -15.26
CA PRO A 116 4.77 13.81 -16.00
C PRO A 116 3.62 12.80 -16.01
N VAL A 117 3.43 12.11 -17.12
CA VAL A 117 2.32 11.15 -17.30
C VAL A 117 2.78 9.74 -16.96
N LEU A 118 2.04 9.04 -16.09
CA LEU A 118 2.12 7.60 -15.91
C LEU A 118 1.38 6.92 -17.09
N PRO A 119 2.06 6.17 -17.98
CA PRO A 119 1.41 5.59 -19.15
C PRO A 119 0.36 4.54 -18.77
N GLY A 120 -0.62 4.33 -19.62
CA GLY A 120 -1.60 3.24 -19.48
C GLY A 120 -0.95 1.86 -19.36
N ASN A 121 -1.57 0.95 -18.61
CA ASN A 121 -1.06 -0.39 -18.32
C ASN A 121 0.36 -0.38 -17.72
N ARG A 122 0.61 0.56 -16.80
CA ARG A 122 1.84 0.65 -16.00
C ARG A 122 1.51 0.86 -14.54
N GLN A 123 2.49 0.54 -13.71
CA GLN A 123 2.49 0.89 -12.30
C GLN A 123 3.74 1.66 -11.91
N VAL A 124 3.66 2.42 -10.83
CA VAL A 124 4.77 3.09 -10.18
C VAL A 124 4.80 2.69 -8.71
N ARG A 125 6.02 2.43 -8.20
CA ARG A 125 6.25 2.12 -6.78
C ARG A 125 6.99 3.28 -6.13
N ILE A 126 6.31 3.96 -5.22
CA ILE A 126 6.79 5.15 -4.53
C ILE A 126 7.17 4.76 -3.11
N ALA A 127 8.46 4.90 -2.79
CA ALA A 127 8.94 4.80 -1.42
C ALA A 127 8.53 6.09 -0.68
N ALA A 128 7.39 6.04 0.01
CA ALA A 128 6.86 7.19 0.73
C ALA A 128 7.86 7.57 1.84
N PRO A 129 8.19 8.85 2.04
CA PRO A 129 9.10 9.29 3.10
C PRO A 129 8.39 9.25 4.47
N VAL A 130 7.82 8.10 4.84
CA VAL A 130 7.20 7.79 6.13
C VAL A 130 7.82 6.48 6.61
N HIS A 131 8.25 6.47 7.86
CA HIS A 131 8.83 5.30 8.48
C HIS A 131 7.85 4.73 9.50
N ASN A 132 7.79 3.41 9.51
CA ASN A 132 7.02 2.62 10.47
C ASN A 132 7.76 2.56 11.80
N ASP A 133 7.07 2.13 12.86
CA ASP A 133 7.66 1.98 14.20
C ASP A 133 8.83 0.97 14.21
N ASP A 134 8.84 0.01 13.27
CA ASP A 134 9.91 -0.95 13.06
C ASP A 134 11.08 -0.42 12.20
N GLY A 135 11.01 0.84 11.77
CA GLY A 135 12.01 1.50 10.92
C GLY A 135 11.89 1.19 9.43
N SER A 136 10.95 0.33 9.01
CA SER A 136 10.68 0.07 7.59
C SER A 136 9.98 1.26 6.92
N GLN A 137 10.12 1.38 5.60
CA GLN A 137 9.54 2.46 4.82
C GLN A 137 8.24 2.02 4.13
N THR A 138 7.18 2.82 4.22
CA THR A 138 5.93 2.55 3.51
C THR A 138 6.13 2.66 2.01
N THR A 139 5.68 1.65 1.26
CA THR A 139 5.68 1.67 -0.21
C THR A 139 4.26 1.82 -0.72
N LEU A 140 4.02 2.90 -1.47
CA LEU A 140 2.78 3.14 -2.20
C LEU A 140 2.94 2.62 -3.63
N THR A 141 2.03 1.77 -4.07
CA THR A 141 1.95 1.32 -5.46
C THR A 141 0.73 1.95 -6.10
N CYS A 142 0.92 2.68 -7.20
CA CYS A 142 -0.17 3.25 -8.00
C CYS A 142 -0.08 2.77 -9.44
N ALA A 143 -1.22 2.57 -10.08
CA ALA A 143 -1.29 2.04 -11.43
C ALA A 143 -2.47 2.59 -12.23
N THR A 144 -2.34 2.48 -13.54
CA THR A 144 -3.42 2.68 -14.52
C THR A 144 -3.73 1.34 -15.20
N PRO A 145 -4.46 0.42 -14.54
CA PRO A 145 -4.65 -0.96 -15.02
C PRO A 145 -5.57 -1.11 -16.22
N ALA A 146 -6.43 -0.11 -16.46
CA ALA A 146 -7.40 -0.09 -17.55
C ALA A 146 -7.73 1.38 -17.91
N PRO A 147 -8.35 1.65 -19.07
CA PRO A 147 -8.78 3.00 -19.43
C PRO A 147 -9.69 3.60 -18.35
N LYS A 148 -9.44 4.86 -17.98
CA LYS A 148 -10.17 5.61 -16.95
C LYS A 148 -10.11 5.00 -15.55
N THR A 149 -9.22 4.04 -15.32
CA THR A 149 -9.04 3.40 -14.02
C THR A 149 -7.70 3.78 -13.42
N THR A 150 -7.73 4.32 -12.21
CA THR A 150 -6.55 4.58 -11.38
C THR A 150 -6.72 3.80 -10.08
N ALA A 151 -5.74 2.98 -9.73
CA ALA A 151 -5.76 2.22 -8.50
C ALA A 151 -4.46 2.46 -7.73
N CYS A 152 -4.57 2.72 -6.43
CA CYS A 152 -3.42 2.87 -5.55
C CYS A 152 -3.62 2.01 -4.31
N LEU A 153 -2.55 1.37 -3.85
CA LEU A 153 -2.55 0.60 -2.64
C LEU A 153 -1.24 0.74 -1.87
N VAL A 154 -1.35 0.59 -0.56
CA VAL A 154 -0.25 0.26 0.35
C VAL A 154 -0.52 -1.14 0.85
N ASP A 155 0.48 -1.99 0.78
CA ASP A 155 0.46 -3.36 1.28
C ASP A 155 1.69 -3.56 2.16
N ASP A 156 1.46 -3.67 3.46
CA ASP A 156 2.49 -3.93 4.45
C ASP A 156 1.99 -4.78 5.63
N LEU A 157 2.82 -4.96 6.66
CA LEU A 157 2.54 -5.81 7.81
C LEU A 157 1.27 -5.42 8.59
N ARG A 158 0.76 -4.19 8.44
CA ARG A 158 -0.46 -3.72 9.09
C ARG A 158 -1.73 -4.04 8.29
N GLY A 159 -1.58 -4.41 7.02
CA GLY A 159 -2.66 -4.75 6.11
C GLY A 159 -2.60 -3.98 4.80
N THR A 160 -3.64 -4.17 3.98
CA THR A 160 -3.76 -3.56 2.66
C THR A 160 -4.81 -2.48 2.65
N HIS A 161 -4.42 -1.29 2.23
CA HIS A 161 -5.28 -0.12 2.11
C HIS A 161 -5.11 0.52 0.76
N GLY A 162 -6.16 1.16 0.25
CA GLY A 162 -6.09 1.71 -1.08
C GLY A 162 -7.40 2.25 -1.59
N PHE A 163 -7.38 2.65 -2.85
CA PHE A 163 -8.55 3.12 -3.55
C PHE A 163 -8.51 2.72 -5.01
N VAL A 164 -9.68 2.79 -5.62
CA VAL A 164 -9.89 2.70 -7.06
C VAL A 164 -10.75 3.88 -7.48
N LEU A 165 -10.28 4.62 -8.48
CA LEU A 165 -11.07 5.57 -9.25
C LEU A 165 -11.35 4.93 -10.60
N SER A 166 -12.62 4.67 -10.92
CA SER A 166 -13.02 4.07 -12.19
C SER A 166 -14.39 4.57 -12.63
N PRO A 167 -14.76 4.41 -13.92
CA PRO A 167 -16.09 4.77 -14.40
C PRO A 167 -17.22 4.01 -13.70
N GLU A 168 -16.97 2.77 -13.30
CA GLU A 168 -17.96 1.90 -12.67
C GLU A 168 -18.21 2.30 -11.22
N ARG A 169 -17.13 2.57 -10.46
CA ARG A 169 -17.22 2.92 -9.04
C ARG A 169 -15.91 3.51 -8.52
N ASN A 170 -16.02 4.64 -7.83
CA ASN A 170 -14.96 5.13 -6.94
C ASN A 170 -15.13 4.49 -5.56
N TRP A 171 -14.09 3.92 -5.00
CA TRP A 171 -14.15 3.30 -3.67
C TRP A 171 -12.76 3.20 -3.02
N ALA A 172 -12.77 3.01 -1.71
CA ALA A 172 -11.59 2.99 -0.87
C ALA A 172 -11.75 1.97 0.28
N PHE A 173 -10.63 1.54 0.86
CA PHE A 173 -10.54 0.54 1.93
C PHE A 173 -9.29 0.72 2.78
#